data_AF-A0A966CYN3-F1
#
_entry.id   AF-A0A966CYN3-F1
#
_cell.length_a   1.000
_cell.length_b   1.000
_cell.length_c   1.000
_cell.angle_alpha   90.00
_cell.angle_beta   90.00
_cell.angle_gamma   90.00
#
_symmetry.space_group_name_H-M   'P 1'
#
loop_
_entity.id
_entity.type
_entity.pdbx_description
1 polymer ?
#
loop_
_entity_poly.entity_id
_entity_poly.type
_entity_poly.pdbx_seq_one_letter_code
_entity_poly.pdbx_strand_id
1 'polypeptide(L)'
;MTIVKKAPFVTGDGQLVEASEVHFNQEIGAPQVFGTMRFEQTSDTLRGLVRDLGERARAEHKSLDSFCAISGRSGHSRIGIDVQFAGDQTHVSDHDRTIELQIVITAMNRDLGESLAELRDLSRARSVDIGRLFIPLSDHLGKSEVEDAIAQTRLLMPEDFEVQKDGTIEIPLDDVHYVLSSRLTGIPRNFAEMVIRGKHGLNLFQQESPSGLPAIMRPRDFLVSAIRISLGPFTAFIQRELNTPGVLHLASRLLDGIRTTGIQVPRHVE
;
A
#
# COMPACT_ATOMS: atom_id res chain seq x y z
N MET A 1 -18.26 27.48 12.35
CA MET A 1 -17.14 26.92 13.14
C MET A 1 -16.38 25.97 12.24
N THR A 2 -15.12 26.25 11.94
CA THR A 2 -14.29 25.34 11.13
C THR A 2 -13.86 24.18 12.02
N ILE A 3 -14.37 22.97 11.77
CA ILE A 3 -13.93 21.76 12.48
C ILE A 3 -12.48 21.52 12.05
N VAL A 4 -11.54 21.57 13.00
CA VAL A 4 -10.13 21.26 12.74
C VAL A 4 -9.98 19.74 12.68
N LYS A 5 -9.85 19.19 11.46
CA LYS A 5 -9.56 17.76 11.27
C LYS A 5 -8.16 17.43 11.76
N LYS A 6 -8.01 16.34 12.51
CA LYS A 6 -6.72 15.82 12.97
C LYS A 6 -6.05 15.05 11.85
N ALA A 7 -4.75 15.25 11.71
CA ALA A 7 -3.93 14.44 10.80
C ALA A 7 -4.03 12.95 11.18
N PRO A 8 -4.01 12.04 10.20
CA PRO A 8 -4.00 10.61 10.47
C PRO A 8 -2.72 10.21 11.22
N PHE A 9 -2.80 9.15 12.01
CA PHE A 9 -1.63 8.54 12.61
C PHE A 9 -1.04 7.50 11.65
N VAL A 10 0.26 7.60 11.37
CA VAL A 10 0.98 6.66 10.50
C VAL A 10 2.16 6.09 11.28
N THR A 11 2.23 4.77 11.39
CA THR A 11 3.33 4.11 12.10
C THR A 11 4.64 4.13 11.30
N GLY A 12 5.73 3.74 11.97
CA GLY A 12 6.91 3.19 11.30
C GLY A 12 6.59 1.88 10.56
N ASP A 13 7.61 1.27 9.97
CA ASP A 13 7.47 0.01 9.25
C ASP A 13 7.24 -1.17 10.23
N GLY A 14 6.22 -1.98 9.94
CA GLY A 14 5.93 -3.26 10.59
C GLY A 14 6.66 -4.40 9.89
N GLN A 15 7.11 -5.36 10.66
CA GLN A 15 7.93 -6.48 10.20
C GLN A 15 7.09 -7.75 10.06
N LEU A 16 7.28 -8.47 8.97
CA LEU A 16 6.78 -9.83 8.82
C LEU A 16 7.60 -10.76 9.72
N VAL A 17 6.98 -11.31 10.78
CA VAL A 17 7.64 -12.20 11.74
C VAL A 17 7.27 -13.66 11.54
N GLU A 18 6.12 -13.92 10.93
CA GLU A 18 5.65 -15.25 10.60
C GLU A 18 4.98 -15.23 9.24
N ALA A 19 5.20 -16.29 8.46
CA ALA A 19 4.58 -16.51 7.17
C ALA A 19 4.24 -18.00 7.01
N SER A 20 3.05 -18.26 6.50
CA SER A 20 2.54 -19.58 6.16
C SER A 20 3.16 -20.10 4.85
N GLU A 21 2.70 -21.27 4.40
CA GLU A 21 3.00 -21.76 3.06
C GLU A 21 2.26 -20.93 2.00
N VAL A 22 2.68 -21.04 0.74
CA VAL A 22 1.98 -20.36 -0.35
C VAL A 22 0.64 -21.04 -0.60
N HIS A 23 -0.42 -20.26 -0.51
CA HIS A 23 -1.78 -20.61 -0.89
C HIS A 23 -2.15 -19.94 -2.21
N PHE A 24 -3.19 -20.42 -2.89
CA PHE A 24 -3.68 -19.80 -4.12
C PHE A 24 -5.09 -19.29 -3.92
N ASN A 25 -5.28 -17.98 -4.07
CA ASN A 25 -6.59 -17.36 -4.01
C ASN A 25 -7.31 -17.55 -5.35
N GLN A 26 -8.39 -18.34 -5.33
CA GLN A 26 -9.16 -18.67 -6.53
C GLN A 26 -9.97 -17.49 -7.06
N GLU A 27 -10.40 -16.56 -6.21
CA GLU A 27 -11.22 -15.41 -6.59
C GLU A 27 -10.43 -14.41 -7.44
N ILE A 28 -9.22 -14.07 -6.99
CA ILE A 28 -8.35 -13.11 -7.69
C ILE A 28 -7.29 -13.80 -8.56
N GLY A 29 -7.20 -15.14 -8.53
CA GLY A 29 -6.28 -15.93 -9.33
C GLY A 29 -4.80 -15.66 -9.05
N ALA A 30 -4.43 -15.43 -7.78
CA ALA A 30 -3.10 -15.01 -7.35
C ALA A 30 -2.58 -15.81 -6.14
N PRO A 31 -1.25 -16.07 -6.06
CA PRO A 31 -0.62 -16.67 -4.89
C PRO A 31 -0.64 -15.73 -3.68
N GLN A 32 -0.85 -16.30 -2.49
CA GLN A 32 -0.97 -15.60 -1.21
C GLN A 32 -0.20 -16.31 -0.10
N VAL A 33 0.27 -15.56 0.89
CA VAL A 33 0.82 -16.08 2.15
C VAL A 33 0.14 -15.32 3.29
N PHE A 34 -0.45 -16.05 4.23
CA PHE A 34 -0.88 -15.48 5.51
C PHE A 34 0.32 -15.29 6.42
N GLY A 35 0.33 -14.22 7.20
CA GLY A 35 1.42 -13.94 8.11
C GLY A 35 1.05 -12.99 9.23
N THR A 36 2.00 -12.81 10.13
CA THR A 36 1.89 -11.88 11.25
C THR A 36 2.80 -10.69 10.99
N MET A 37 2.22 -9.48 10.92
CA MET A 37 2.97 -8.23 10.91
C MET A 37 3.11 -7.71 12.35
N ARG A 38 4.35 -7.53 12.81
CA ARG A 38 4.67 -7.05 14.16
C ARG A 38 5.26 -5.65 14.11
N PHE A 39 4.78 -4.79 15.00
CA PHE A 39 5.45 -3.55 15.39
C PHE A 39 6.12 -3.77 16.74
N GLU A 40 7.41 -3.46 16.83
CA GLU A 40 8.20 -3.57 18.06
C GLU A 40 8.41 -2.20 18.72
N GLN A 41 8.72 -2.21 20.01
CA GLN A 41 9.04 -1.00 20.80
C GLN A 41 7.96 0.09 20.72
N THR A 42 6.71 -0.32 20.58
CA THR A 42 5.58 0.60 20.41
C THR A 42 5.38 1.51 21.63
N SER A 43 4.70 2.64 21.43
CA SER A 43 4.27 3.52 22.52
C SER A 43 2.96 3.03 23.14
N ASP A 44 2.72 3.38 24.40
CA ASP A 44 1.49 3.04 25.12
C ASP A 44 0.26 3.60 24.40
N THR A 45 0.38 4.81 23.84
CA THR A 45 -0.66 5.46 23.04
C THR A 45 -1.02 4.65 21.80
N LEU A 46 -0.03 4.15 21.05
CA LEU A 46 -0.30 3.36 19.85
C LEU A 46 -0.93 2.00 20.21
N ARG A 47 -0.45 1.35 21.28
CA ARG A 47 -1.04 0.10 21.78
C ARG A 47 -2.48 0.30 22.23
N GLY A 48 -2.76 1.37 22.97
CA GLY A 48 -4.12 1.74 23.35
C GLY A 48 -5.01 1.95 22.13
N LEU A 49 -4.56 2.76 21.17
CA LEU A 49 -5.30 3.04 19.94
C LEU A 49 -5.63 1.79 19.14
N VAL A 50 -4.66 0.88 18.93
CA VAL A 50 -4.91 -0.37 18.18
C VAL A 50 -5.84 -1.31 18.94
N ARG A 51 -5.73 -1.37 20.27
CA ARG A 51 -6.65 -2.13 21.11
C ARG A 51 -8.09 -1.62 20.96
N ASP A 52 -8.28 -0.30 21.04
CA ASP A 52 -9.60 0.33 20.88
C ASP A 52 -10.19 0.05 19.49
N LEU A 53 -9.37 0.09 18.43
CA LEU A 53 -9.80 -0.26 17.07
C LEU A 53 -10.25 -1.72 16.98
N GLY A 54 -9.48 -2.65 17.55
CA GLY A 54 -9.83 -4.08 17.55
C GLY A 54 -11.07 -4.40 18.41
N GLU A 55 -11.27 -3.69 19.52
CA GLU A 55 -12.51 -3.77 20.30
C GLU A 55 -13.72 -3.23 19.54
N ARG A 56 -13.56 -2.07 18.90
CA ARG A 56 -14.60 -1.46 18.08
C ARG A 56 -14.99 -2.32 16.89
N ALA A 57 -14.02 -2.90 16.18
CA ALA A 57 -14.25 -3.81 15.07
C ALA A 57 -15.11 -5.02 15.48
N ARG A 58 -14.76 -5.64 16.61
CA ARG A 58 -15.54 -6.75 17.18
C ARG A 58 -16.95 -6.32 17.61
N ALA A 59 -17.08 -5.16 18.26
CA ALA A 59 -18.37 -4.64 18.72
C ALA A 59 -19.31 -4.27 17.57
N GLU A 60 -18.78 -3.74 16.46
CA GLU A 60 -19.56 -3.36 15.28
C GLU A 60 -19.73 -4.51 14.27
N HIS A 61 -19.17 -5.71 14.52
CA HIS A 61 -19.11 -6.82 13.56
C HIS A 61 -18.55 -6.42 12.19
N LYS A 62 -17.51 -5.59 12.20
CA LYS A 62 -16.81 -5.11 11.00
C LYS A 62 -15.36 -5.57 11.03
N SER A 63 -14.77 -5.73 9.85
CA SER A 63 -13.35 -5.99 9.70
C SER A 63 -12.51 -4.77 10.09
N LEU A 64 -11.26 -5.01 10.50
CA LEU A 64 -10.35 -3.97 10.97
C LEU A 64 -10.06 -2.91 9.90
N ASP A 65 -10.09 -3.32 8.62
CA ASP A 65 -9.97 -2.47 7.44
C ASP A 65 -11.04 -1.35 7.34
N SER A 66 -12.14 -1.47 8.07
CA SER A 66 -13.18 -0.44 8.16
C SER A 66 -12.78 0.75 9.03
N PHE A 67 -11.74 0.60 9.86
CA PHE A 67 -11.33 1.62 10.83
C PHE A 67 -9.88 2.07 10.66
N CYS A 68 -9.05 1.24 10.02
CA CYS A 68 -7.67 1.56 9.70
C CYS A 68 -7.24 0.82 8.43
N ALA A 69 -6.05 1.09 7.92
CA ALA A 69 -5.57 0.43 6.71
C ALA A 69 -4.10 0.09 6.79
N ILE A 70 -3.68 -0.93 6.04
CA ILE A 70 -2.27 -1.22 5.80
C ILE A 70 -1.84 -0.43 4.57
N SER A 71 -0.87 0.47 4.76
CA SER A 71 -0.14 1.06 3.64
C SER A 71 1.04 0.15 3.30
N GLY A 72 1.00 -0.47 2.12
CA GLY A 72 2.15 -1.24 1.63
C GLY A 72 3.37 -0.34 1.38
N ARG A 73 4.58 -0.92 1.34
CA ARG A 73 5.81 -0.17 1.00
C ARG A 73 5.89 0.10 -0.50
N SER A 74 6.31 1.30 -0.89
CA SER A 74 6.34 1.72 -2.31
C SER A 74 7.09 0.74 -3.23
N GLY A 75 8.19 0.15 -2.76
CA GLY A 75 8.93 -0.87 -3.51
C GLY A 75 8.17 -2.18 -3.71
N HIS A 76 7.37 -2.61 -2.73
CA HIS A 76 6.64 -3.89 -2.77
C HIS A 76 5.55 -3.90 -3.83
N SER A 77 4.69 -2.90 -3.86
CA SER A 77 3.61 -2.91 -4.86
C SER A 77 4.08 -2.48 -6.25
N ARG A 78 5.29 -1.94 -6.41
CA ARG A 78 5.93 -1.81 -7.73
C ARG A 78 6.37 -3.16 -8.33
N ILE A 79 6.50 -4.19 -7.49
CA ILE A 79 6.80 -5.55 -7.94
C ILE A 79 5.56 -6.44 -7.95
N GLY A 80 4.40 -5.92 -7.54
CA GLY A 80 3.16 -6.70 -7.50
C GLY A 80 2.88 -7.36 -6.15
N ILE A 81 3.46 -6.89 -5.05
CA ILE A 81 3.09 -7.34 -3.71
C ILE A 81 2.03 -6.41 -3.12
N ASP A 82 0.93 -7.02 -2.69
CA ASP A 82 -0.17 -6.41 -1.96
C ASP A 82 -0.23 -6.98 -0.53
N VAL A 83 -0.62 -6.15 0.43
CA VAL A 83 -0.67 -6.52 1.85
C VAL A 83 -1.99 -6.00 2.43
N GLN A 84 -2.79 -6.91 2.94
CA GLN A 84 -4.11 -6.63 3.52
C GLN A 84 -4.24 -7.27 4.89
N PHE A 85 -5.24 -6.85 5.67
CA PHE A 85 -5.58 -7.56 6.90
C PHE A 85 -6.11 -8.96 6.60
N ALA A 86 -5.69 -9.93 7.40
CA ALA A 86 -6.26 -11.27 7.42
C ALA A 86 -7.11 -11.42 8.68
N GLY A 87 -8.39 -11.02 8.58
CA GLY A 87 -9.35 -11.11 9.68
C GLY A 87 -9.36 -9.90 10.62
N ASP A 88 -9.92 -10.10 11.81
CA ASP A 88 -10.21 -9.07 12.82
C ASP A 88 -9.31 -9.14 14.07
N GLN A 89 -8.35 -10.09 14.09
CA GLN A 89 -7.52 -10.34 15.26
C GLN A 89 -6.32 -9.39 15.31
N THR A 90 -6.26 -8.64 16.41
CA THR A 90 -5.09 -7.86 16.82
C THR A 90 -4.58 -8.38 18.15
N HIS A 91 -3.28 -8.63 18.27
CA HIS A 91 -2.66 -8.98 19.53
C HIS A 91 -1.74 -7.85 20.00
N VAL A 92 -1.98 -7.34 21.20
CA VAL A 92 -1.27 -6.19 21.77
C VAL A 92 -0.65 -6.60 23.09
N SER A 93 0.69 -6.61 23.17
CA SER A 93 1.42 -6.92 24.40
C SER A 93 1.98 -5.64 25.02
N ASP A 94 1.53 -5.31 26.23
CA ASP A 94 2.10 -4.21 27.01
C ASP A 94 3.47 -4.56 27.60
N HIS A 95 3.69 -5.85 27.93
CA HIS A 95 4.95 -6.33 28.48
C HIS A 95 6.07 -6.26 27.44
N ASP A 96 5.84 -6.83 26.25
CA ASP A 96 6.82 -6.87 25.17
C ASP A 96 6.82 -5.58 24.34
N ARG A 97 5.85 -4.70 24.58
CA ARG A 97 5.62 -3.45 23.84
C ARG A 97 5.44 -3.71 22.35
N THR A 98 4.69 -4.75 22.01
CA THR A 98 4.43 -5.18 20.62
C THR A 98 2.98 -5.02 20.23
N ILE A 99 2.77 -4.87 18.92
CA ILE A 99 1.46 -4.99 18.27
C ILE A 99 1.63 -5.98 17.13
N GLU A 100 0.75 -6.96 17.05
CA GLU A 100 0.73 -8.00 16.03
C GLU A 100 -0.61 -7.98 15.32
N LEU A 101 -0.54 -7.88 13.99
CA LEU A 101 -1.69 -7.82 13.10
C LEU A 101 -1.61 -9.00 12.14
N GLN A 102 -2.70 -9.74 12.02
CA GLN A 102 -2.81 -10.78 11.01
C GLN A 102 -2.96 -10.15 9.63
N ILE A 103 -2.14 -10.59 8.69
CA ILE A 103 -2.07 -10.05 7.34
C ILE A 103 -2.08 -11.15 6.29
N VAL A 104 -2.53 -10.80 5.09
CA VAL A 104 -2.36 -11.61 3.88
C VAL A 104 -1.51 -10.83 2.89
N ILE A 105 -0.46 -11.48 2.40
CA ILE A 105 0.46 -10.95 1.40
C ILE A 105 0.12 -11.63 0.08
N THR A 106 -0.30 -10.86 -0.90
CA THR A 106 -0.67 -11.35 -2.22
C THR A 106 0.38 -10.96 -3.24
N ALA A 107 0.94 -11.94 -3.95
CA ALA A 107 1.72 -11.69 -5.14
C ALA A 107 0.77 -11.62 -6.35
N MET A 108 0.38 -10.40 -6.70
CA MET A 108 -0.44 -10.12 -7.88
C MET A 108 0.29 -10.54 -9.16
N ASN A 109 1.62 -10.51 -9.14
CA ASN A 109 2.44 -11.11 -10.18
C ASN A 109 2.67 -12.62 -9.94
N ARG A 110 2.13 -13.47 -10.84
CA ARG A 110 2.27 -14.93 -10.73
C ARG A 110 3.72 -15.42 -10.80
N ASP A 111 4.60 -14.69 -11.48
CA ASP A 111 6.03 -15.01 -11.54
C ASP A 111 6.73 -14.78 -10.19
N LEU A 112 6.07 -14.07 -9.25
CA LEU A 112 6.49 -13.98 -7.87
C LEU A 112 5.90 -15.09 -6.99
N GLY A 113 5.10 -16.02 -7.52
CA GLY A 113 4.50 -17.09 -6.71
C GLY A 113 5.55 -17.99 -6.05
N GLU A 114 6.56 -18.41 -6.81
CA GLU A 114 7.71 -19.14 -6.27
C GLU A 114 8.54 -18.28 -5.33
N SER A 115 8.71 -16.99 -5.66
CA SER A 115 9.46 -16.08 -4.81
C SER A 115 8.73 -15.72 -3.52
N LEU A 116 7.39 -15.79 -3.49
CA LEU A 116 6.58 -15.59 -2.28
C LEU A 116 6.89 -16.65 -1.23
N ALA A 117 7.27 -17.87 -1.65
CA ALA A 117 7.76 -18.90 -0.74
C ALA A 117 9.06 -18.49 -0.04
N GLU A 118 9.90 -17.66 -0.68
CA GLU A 118 11.10 -17.11 -0.03
C GLU A 118 10.75 -16.18 1.13
N LEU A 119 9.58 -15.52 1.15
CA LEU A 119 9.19 -14.64 2.27
C LEU A 119 9.18 -15.37 3.61
N ARG A 120 8.75 -16.64 3.61
CA ARG A 120 8.74 -17.47 4.82
C ARG A 120 10.13 -17.71 5.37
N ASP A 121 11.09 -17.99 4.49
CA ASP A 121 12.46 -18.24 4.89
C ASP A 121 13.17 -16.93 5.25
N LEU A 122 12.84 -15.85 4.55
CA LEU A 122 13.36 -14.51 4.82
C LEU A 122 12.87 -13.96 6.16
N SER A 123 11.59 -14.12 6.49
CA SER A 123 11.01 -13.65 7.77
C SER A 123 11.64 -14.34 8.98
N ARG A 124 12.13 -15.57 8.80
CA ARG A 124 12.87 -16.32 9.84
C ARG A 124 14.33 -15.91 9.94
N ALA A 125 14.94 -15.55 8.82
CA ALA A 125 16.37 -15.23 8.76
C ALA A 125 16.67 -13.76 9.10
N ARG A 126 15.75 -12.85 8.79
CA ARG A 126 15.94 -11.38 8.86
C ARG A 126 14.61 -10.68 9.08
N SER A 127 14.66 -9.45 9.61
CA SER A 127 13.49 -8.58 9.63
C SER A 127 13.10 -8.16 8.20
N VAL A 128 11.85 -8.43 7.84
CA VAL A 128 11.29 -8.03 6.54
C VAL A 128 10.20 -6.99 6.77
N ASP A 129 10.54 -5.72 6.57
CA ASP A 129 9.58 -4.61 6.65
C ASP A 129 8.53 -4.76 5.55
N ILE A 130 7.25 -4.92 5.90
CA ILE A 130 6.17 -5.32 4.97
C ILE A 130 5.09 -4.26 4.77
N GLY A 131 4.89 -3.35 5.73
CA GLY A 131 3.87 -2.30 5.62
C GLY A 131 3.89 -1.32 6.78
N ARG A 132 2.97 -0.35 6.74
CA ARG A 132 2.71 0.60 7.84
C ARG A 132 1.23 0.57 8.16
N LEU A 133 0.89 0.83 9.41
CA LEU A 133 -0.49 1.04 9.82
C LEU A 133 -0.85 2.51 9.65
N PHE A 134 -1.95 2.75 8.94
CA PHE A 134 -2.58 4.05 8.77
C PHE A 134 -3.88 4.08 9.59
N ILE A 135 -3.99 5.03 10.52
CA ILE A 135 -5.16 5.19 11.37
C ILE A 135 -5.77 6.59 11.16
N PRO A 136 -6.96 6.70 10.55
CA PRO A 136 -7.65 7.98 10.45
C PRO A 136 -8.06 8.48 11.84
N LEU A 137 -7.69 9.72 12.17
CA LEU A 137 -8.07 10.38 13.43
C LEU A 137 -9.23 11.38 13.25
N SER A 138 -9.78 11.47 12.04
CA SER A 138 -10.90 12.33 11.66
C SER A 138 -11.56 11.78 10.40
N ASP A 139 -12.79 12.21 10.14
CA ASP A 139 -13.51 11.84 8.92
C ASP A 139 -12.78 12.31 7.66
N HIS A 140 -12.90 11.55 6.58
CA HIS A 140 -12.37 11.92 5.26
C HIS A 140 -12.94 13.25 4.80
N LEU A 141 -12.23 13.93 3.90
CA LEU A 141 -12.74 15.16 3.27
C LEU A 141 -13.93 14.82 2.38
N GLY A 142 -15.05 15.51 2.55
CA GLY A 142 -16.17 15.43 1.60
C GLY A 142 -15.92 16.28 0.35
N LYS A 143 -16.78 16.14 -0.67
CA LYS A 143 -16.63 16.83 -1.96
C LYS A 143 -16.32 18.33 -1.84
N SER A 144 -17.10 19.07 -1.06
CA SER A 144 -16.92 20.51 -0.90
C SER A 144 -15.57 20.86 -0.25
N GLU A 145 -15.10 20.06 0.70
CA GLU A 145 -13.82 20.28 1.36
C GLU A 145 -12.64 20.04 0.40
N VAL A 146 -12.78 19.05 -0.50
CA VAL A 146 -11.81 18.77 -1.56
C VAL A 146 -11.80 19.91 -2.59
N GLU A 147 -12.96 20.35 -3.06
CA GLU A 147 -13.08 21.46 -4.02
C GLU A 147 -12.51 22.76 -3.44
N ASP A 148 -12.80 23.07 -2.17
CA ASP A 148 -12.23 24.20 -1.44
C ASP A 148 -10.70 24.08 -1.30
N ALA A 149 -10.18 22.88 -1.06
CA ALA A 149 -8.75 22.62 -0.99
C ALA A 149 -8.05 22.87 -2.33
N ILE A 150 -8.67 22.48 -3.45
CA ILE A 150 -8.19 22.72 -4.81
C ILE A 150 -8.22 24.22 -5.12
N ALA A 151 -9.34 24.89 -4.84
CA ALA A 151 -9.50 26.33 -5.08
C ALA A 151 -8.46 27.17 -4.31
N GLN A 152 -8.05 26.71 -3.13
CA GLN A 152 -7.02 27.34 -2.31
C GLN A 152 -5.60 26.86 -2.63
N THR A 153 -5.40 26.09 -3.70
CA THR A 153 -4.10 25.52 -4.13
C THR A 153 -3.41 24.67 -3.06
N ARG A 154 -4.18 24.14 -2.10
CA ARG A 154 -3.69 23.21 -1.07
C ARG A 154 -3.68 21.76 -1.55
N LEU A 155 -4.42 21.46 -2.61
CA LEU A 155 -4.45 20.17 -3.31
C LEU A 155 -4.31 20.43 -4.81
N LEU A 156 -3.29 19.87 -5.45
CA LEU A 156 -3.08 19.97 -6.90
C LEU A 156 -3.45 18.65 -7.57
N MET A 157 -4.40 18.73 -8.49
CA MET A 157 -4.96 17.61 -9.26
C MET A 157 -4.47 17.65 -10.72
N PRO A 158 -4.49 16.51 -11.44
CA PRO A 158 -4.26 16.50 -12.88
C PRO A 158 -5.43 17.20 -13.61
N GLU A 159 -5.32 17.38 -14.92
CA GLU A 159 -6.35 18.11 -15.70
C GLU A 159 -7.69 17.35 -15.76
N ASP A 160 -7.63 16.04 -15.90
CA ASP A 160 -8.79 15.15 -15.92
C ASP A 160 -8.95 14.48 -14.55
N PHE A 161 -9.94 14.86 -13.75
CA PHE A 161 -10.28 14.19 -12.49
C PHE A 161 -11.77 14.38 -12.15
N GLU A 162 -12.33 13.48 -11.35
CA GLU A 162 -13.68 13.62 -10.82
C GLU A 162 -13.70 13.47 -9.30
N VAL A 163 -14.33 14.43 -8.60
CA VAL A 163 -14.57 14.37 -7.16
C VAL A 163 -15.98 13.85 -6.89
N GLN A 164 -16.04 12.67 -6.28
CA GLN A 164 -17.26 12.01 -5.84
C GLN A 164 -17.86 12.67 -4.59
N LYS A 165 -19.11 12.34 -4.26
CA LYS A 165 -19.85 12.99 -3.15
C LYS A 165 -19.17 12.82 -1.78
N ASP A 166 -18.60 11.64 -1.55
CA ASP A 166 -17.83 11.28 -0.36
C ASP A 166 -16.40 11.84 -0.39
N GLY A 167 -16.04 12.66 -1.40
CA GLY A 167 -14.72 13.23 -1.57
C GLY A 167 -13.66 12.25 -2.06
N THR A 168 -14.06 11.03 -2.45
CA THR A 168 -13.23 10.16 -3.27
C THR A 168 -12.88 10.86 -4.58
N ILE A 169 -11.64 10.74 -5.03
CA ILE A 169 -11.19 11.32 -6.29
C ILE A 169 -10.74 10.20 -7.23
N GLU A 170 -11.39 10.11 -8.39
CA GLU A 170 -10.93 9.25 -9.46
C GLU A 170 -9.89 10.01 -10.28
N ILE A 171 -8.70 9.41 -10.43
CA ILE A 171 -7.57 10.01 -11.11
C ILE A 171 -7.11 9.07 -12.24
N PRO A 172 -7.10 9.53 -13.50
CA PRO A 172 -6.52 8.77 -14.60
C PRO A 172 -5.02 8.64 -14.39
N LEU A 173 -4.51 7.50 -14.80
CA LEU A 173 -3.11 7.13 -14.67
C LEU A 173 -2.29 7.78 -15.81
N ASP A 174 -1.14 8.38 -15.49
CA ASP A 174 -0.16 8.79 -16.49
C ASP A 174 0.34 7.56 -17.24
N ASP A 175 0.46 7.69 -18.57
CA ASP A 175 0.86 6.62 -19.49
C ASP A 175 2.37 6.34 -19.40
N VAL A 176 2.80 5.76 -18.28
CA VAL A 176 4.20 5.36 -18.04
C VAL A 176 4.29 3.85 -17.97
N HIS A 177 5.17 3.27 -18.80
CA HIS A 177 5.23 1.82 -19.02
C HIS A 177 6.53 1.21 -18.53
N TYR A 178 6.44 0.36 -17.52
CA TYR A 178 7.55 -0.47 -17.04
C TYR A 178 7.25 -1.94 -17.23
N VAL A 179 8.24 -2.69 -17.73
CA VAL A 179 8.19 -4.15 -17.80
C VAL A 179 9.13 -4.72 -16.74
N LEU A 180 8.62 -5.66 -15.94
CA LEU A 180 9.44 -6.44 -15.03
C LEU A 180 10.16 -7.53 -15.84
N SER A 181 11.49 -7.57 -15.78
CA SER A 181 12.23 -8.61 -16.48
C SER A 181 12.09 -9.97 -15.78
N SER A 182 11.29 -10.87 -16.36
CA SER A 182 11.11 -12.25 -15.85
C SER A 182 12.41 -13.06 -15.81
N ARG A 183 13.38 -12.72 -16.66
CA ARG A 183 14.74 -13.29 -16.59
C ARG A 183 15.43 -12.96 -15.27
N LEU A 184 15.22 -11.76 -14.76
CA LEU A 184 15.90 -11.29 -13.55
C LEU A 184 15.16 -11.69 -12.27
N THR A 185 13.86 -11.95 -12.33
CA THR A 185 13.11 -12.53 -11.20
C THR A 185 13.46 -13.99 -10.95
N GLY A 186 13.78 -14.75 -12.00
CA GLY A 186 14.21 -16.16 -11.89
C GLY A 186 15.62 -16.37 -11.33
N ILE A 187 16.38 -15.30 -11.05
CA ILE A 187 17.69 -15.42 -10.41
C ILE A 187 17.49 -15.51 -8.89
N PRO A 188 18.03 -16.55 -8.23
CA PRO A 188 17.88 -16.73 -6.78
C PRO A 188 18.29 -15.47 -6.00
N ARG A 189 17.51 -15.12 -4.95
CA ARG A 189 17.71 -13.96 -4.07
C ARG A 189 17.42 -12.57 -4.65
N ASN A 190 17.15 -12.44 -5.95
CA ASN A 190 16.78 -11.13 -6.49
C ASN A 190 15.45 -10.64 -5.92
N PHE A 191 14.48 -11.54 -5.74
CA PHE A 191 13.24 -11.23 -5.06
C PHE A 191 13.47 -10.79 -3.61
N ALA A 192 14.25 -11.56 -2.85
CA ALA A 192 14.65 -11.18 -1.50
C ALA A 192 15.23 -9.76 -1.44
N GLU A 193 16.12 -9.41 -2.36
CA GLU A 193 16.70 -8.07 -2.44
C GLU A 193 15.67 -7.00 -2.82
N MET A 194 14.71 -7.30 -3.70
CA MET A 194 13.61 -6.37 -4.04
C MET A 194 12.68 -6.12 -2.86
N VAL A 195 12.34 -7.16 -2.10
CA VAL A 195 11.50 -7.03 -0.91
C VAL A 195 12.23 -6.28 0.19
N ILE A 196 13.51 -6.58 0.44
CA ILE A 196 14.28 -5.94 1.51
C ILE A 196 14.60 -4.48 1.16
N ARG A 197 15.18 -4.22 -0.02
CA ARG A 197 15.65 -2.88 -0.41
C ARG A 197 14.58 -1.98 -1.02
N GLY A 198 13.39 -2.53 -1.31
CA GLY A 198 12.28 -1.78 -1.90
C GLY A 198 12.68 -1.06 -3.19
N LYS A 199 12.51 0.28 -3.22
CA LYS A 199 12.78 1.11 -4.40
C LYS A 199 14.20 0.95 -4.95
N HIS A 200 15.20 0.76 -4.09
CA HIS A 200 16.59 0.63 -4.55
C HIS A 200 16.86 -0.71 -5.23
N GLY A 201 16.13 -1.76 -4.87
CA GLY A 201 16.20 -3.03 -5.58
C GLY A 201 15.66 -2.92 -7.01
N LEU A 202 14.61 -2.11 -7.21
CA LEU A 202 13.88 -2.01 -8.48
C LEU A 202 14.67 -1.45 -9.67
N ASN A 203 15.62 -0.54 -9.43
CA ASN A 203 16.43 0.07 -10.50
C ASN A 203 17.21 -0.98 -11.31
N LEU A 204 17.36 -2.19 -10.80
CA LEU A 204 18.02 -3.31 -11.47
C LEU A 204 17.07 -4.14 -12.34
N PHE A 205 15.75 -4.02 -12.13
CA PHE A 205 14.74 -4.98 -12.62
C PHE A 205 13.65 -4.37 -13.49
N GLN A 206 13.44 -3.06 -13.41
CA GLN A 206 12.50 -2.32 -14.23
C GLN A 206 13.24 -1.67 -15.41
N GLN A 207 12.68 -1.85 -16.60
CA GLN A 207 13.09 -1.11 -17.80
C GLN A 207 11.85 -0.41 -18.37
N GLU A 208 12.04 0.81 -18.87
CA GLU A 208 11.01 1.49 -19.67
C GLU A 208 10.75 0.63 -20.91
N SER A 209 9.48 0.40 -21.24
CA SER A 209 9.13 -0.28 -22.49
C SER A 209 9.47 0.63 -23.67
N PRO A 210 10.47 0.30 -24.52
CA PRO A 210 10.84 1.16 -25.65
C PRO A 210 9.78 1.16 -26.77
N SER A 211 8.83 0.22 -26.72
CA SER A 211 7.78 0.01 -27.72
C SER A 211 6.38 0.43 -27.26
N GLY A 212 6.24 1.06 -26.08
CA GLY A 212 4.94 1.35 -25.49
C GLY A 212 4.18 0.10 -25.04
N LEU A 213 2.85 0.19 -24.95
CA LEU A 213 1.96 -0.93 -24.59
C LEU A 213 1.88 -1.97 -25.70
N PRO A 214 2.00 -3.29 -25.39
CA PRO A 214 1.62 -4.31 -26.36
C PRO A 214 0.12 -4.18 -26.69
N ALA A 215 -0.24 -4.37 -27.96
CA ALA A 215 -1.64 -4.30 -28.42
C ALA A 215 -2.57 -5.31 -27.72
N ILE A 216 -2.00 -6.35 -27.13
CA ILE A 216 -2.69 -7.34 -26.31
C ILE A 216 -1.80 -7.60 -25.09
N MET A 217 -2.30 -7.26 -23.91
CA MET A 217 -1.71 -7.72 -22.65
C MET A 217 -1.93 -9.23 -22.54
N ARG A 218 -0.85 -9.98 -22.40
CA ARG A 218 -0.95 -11.42 -22.16
C ARG A 218 -1.46 -11.65 -20.73
N PRO A 219 -2.08 -12.81 -20.46
CA PRO A 219 -2.24 -13.23 -19.08
C PRO A 219 -0.89 -13.17 -18.38
N ARG A 220 -0.80 -12.41 -17.26
CA ARG A 220 0.41 -12.18 -16.43
C ARG A 220 1.33 -11.02 -16.86
N ASP A 221 0.93 -10.18 -17.80
CA ASP A 221 1.59 -8.89 -17.98
C ASP A 221 1.05 -7.90 -16.93
N PHE A 222 1.93 -7.11 -16.30
CA PHE A 222 1.56 -6.10 -15.30
C PHE A 222 2.00 -4.73 -15.77
N LEU A 223 1.07 -3.79 -15.73
CA LEU A 223 1.33 -2.39 -16.02
C LEU A 223 1.50 -1.64 -14.70
N VAL A 224 2.64 -0.96 -14.55
CA VAL A 224 2.86 -0.04 -13.44
C VAL A 224 2.79 1.37 -14.01
N SER A 225 1.62 1.96 -13.93
CA SER A 225 1.41 3.37 -14.27
C SER A 225 1.76 4.26 -13.08
N ALA A 226 1.88 5.57 -13.34
CA ALA A 226 2.13 6.56 -12.32
C ALA A 226 0.95 7.53 -12.23
N ILE A 227 0.78 8.17 -11.07
CA ILE A 227 -0.10 9.32 -10.90
C ILE A 227 0.79 10.46 -10.42
N ARG A 228 0.61 11.66 -10.99
CA ARG A 228 1.27 12.88 -10.53
C ARG A 228 0.28 13.81 -9.81
N ILE A 229 0.33 13.84 -8.48
CA ILE A 229 -0.44 14.76 -7.63
C ILE A 229 0.39 15.33 -6.48
N SER A 230 0.18 16.61 -6.15
CA SER A 230 0.76 17.23 -4.95
C SER A 230 -0.35 17.48 -3.94
N LEU A 231 -0.19 16.90 -2.75
CA LEU A 231 -1.26 16.86 -1.76
C LEU A 231 -1.21 17.99 -0.74
N GLY A 232 -0.23 18.90 -0.83
CA GLY A 232 -0.04 19.95 0.19
C GLY A 232 -0.08 19.37 1.62
N PRO A 233 -0.92 19.90 2.53
CA PRO A 233 -1.03 19.40 3.91
C PRO A 233 -1.89 18.13 4.05
N PHE A 234 -2.42 17.59 2.95
CA PHE A 234 -3.32 16.46 2.96
C PHE A 234 -2.57 15.14 2.83
N THR A 235 -3.24 14.08 3.27
CA THR A 235 -2.80 12.71 3.11
C THR A 235 -3.90 11.97 2.36
N ALA A 236 -3.54 11.29 1.27
CA ALA A 236 -4.49 10.51 0.48
C ALA A 236 -4.17 9.02 0.56
N PHE A 237 -5.21 8.22 0.39
CA PHE A 237 -5.11 6.77 0.38
C PHE A 237 -5.69 6.23 -0.92
N ILE A 238 -4.89 5.49 -1.69
CA ILE A 238 -5.42 4.79 -2.88
C ILE A 238 -6.13 3.54 -2.39
N GLN A 239 -7.40 3.37 -2.75
CA GLN A 239 -8.14 2.13 -2.50
C GLN A 239 -8.21 1.31 -3.78
N ARG A 240 -8.19 -0.02 -3.65
CA ARG A 240 -8.12 -0.95 -4.78
C ARG A 240 -9.46 -1.03 -5.52
N GLU A 241 -10.56 -0.90 -4.78
CA GLU A 241 -11.93 -1.12 -5.21
C GLU A 241 -12.50 0.05 -6.03
N LEU A 242 -11.85 1.22 -5.94
CA LEU A 242 -12.27 2.46 -6.60
C LEU A 242 -11.71 2.61 -8.02
N ASN A 243 -11.24 1.51 -8.63
CA ASN A 243 -10.67 1.54 -9.96
C ASN A 243 -11.67 1.11 -11.04
N THR A 244 -11.40 1.50 -12.29
CA THR A 244 -12.18 1.08 -13.46
C THR A 244 -12.30 -0.46 -13.51
N PRO A 245 -13.49 -1.03 -13.79
CA PRO A 245 -13.66 -2.48 -13.89
C PRO A 245 -12.63 -3.13 -14.82
N GLY A 246 -11.87 -4.10 -14.29
CA GLY A 246 -10.81 -4.79 -15.02
C GLY A 246 -9.40 -4.22 -14.82
N VAL A 247 -9.25 -3.08 -14.14
CA VAL A 247 -7.94 -2.50 -13.77
C VAL A 247 -7.68 -2.75 -12.29
N LEU A 248 -6.60 -3.48 -11.98
CA LEU A 248 -6.19 -3.77 -10.60
C LEU A 248 -5.08 -2.79 -10.20
N HIS A 249 -5.36 -1.90 -9.25
CA HIS A 249 -4.31 -1.07 -8.65
C HIS A 249 -3.60 -1.87 -7.55
N LEU A 250 -2.26 -1.83 -7.53
CA LEU A 250 -1.46 -2.61 -6.60
C LEU A 250 -1.36 -1.91 -5.25
N ALA A 251 -1.92 -2.57 -4.22
CA ALA A 251 -1.99 -2.20 -2.81
C ALA A 251 -2.49 -0.81 -2.47
N SER A 252 -3.07 -0.69 -1.29
CA SER A 252 -3.45 0.60 -0.78
C SER A 252 -2.22 1.43 -0.39
N ARG A 253 -2.19 2.68 -0.86
CA ARG A 253 -1.00 3.55 -0.78
C ARG A 253 -1.29 4.79 0.02
N LEU A 254 -0.44 5.03 1.03
CA LEU A 254 -0.29 6.37 1.56
C LEU A 254 0.44 7.24 0.54
N LEU A 255 -0.29 8.21 0.01
CA LEU A 255 0.25 9.27 -0.80
C LEU A 255 0.73 10.38 0.14
N ASP A 256 2.04 10.48 0.29
CA ASP A 256 2.69 11.56 1.01
C ASP A 256 2.91 12.73 0.04
N GLY A 257 2.69 13.98 0.48
CA GLY A 257 2.56 15.17 -0.36
C GLY A 257 3.78 15.50 -1.24
N ILE A 258 4.93 14.86 -1.00
CA ILE A 258 6.16 14.97 -1.79
C ILE A 258 6.40 13.73 -2.67
N ARG A 259 5.80 12.57 -2.38
CA ARG A 259 6.16 11.28 -3.01
C ARG A 259 5.24 10.82 -4.14
N THR A 260 4.13 11.50 -4.38
CA THR A 260 3.20 11.17 -5.47
C THR A 260 3.36 11.99 -6.72
N THR A 261 4.58 12.39 -7.02
CA THR A 261 4.80 13.13 -8.24
C THR A 261 5.98 12.59 -9.01
N GLY A 262 5.73 12.24 -10.27
CA GLY A 262 6.67 12.59 -11.33
C GLY A 262 6.77 14.11 -11.46
N ILE A 263 7.12 14.82 -10.38
CA ILE A 263 7.47 16.24 -10.44
C ILE A 263 8.73 16.32 -11.32
N GLN A 264 8.64 16.97 -12.48
CA GLN A 264 9.83 17.28 -13.29
C GLN A 264 10.71 18.37 -12.66
N VAL A 265 10.18 19.14 -11.69
CA VAL A 265 10.90 20.24 -11.00
C VAL A 265 10.66 20.19 -9.49
N PRO A 266 11.59 19.66 -8.69
CA PRO A 266 11.42 19.56 -7.24
C PRO A 266 11.03 20.92 -6.65
N ARG A 267 9.97 20.96 -5.85
CA ARG A 267 9.70 22.10 -4.97
C ARG A 267 10.14 21.72 -3.57
N HIS A 268 11.06 22.50 -3.03
CA HIS A 268 11.41 22.47 -1.62
C HIS A 268 10.20 23.02 -0.85
N VAL A 269 9.69 22.26 0.11
CA VAL A 269 8.68 22.73 1.04
C VAL A 269 9.36 22.71 2.40
N GLU A 270 9.49 23.89 3.02
CA GLU A 270 9.95 24.06 4.40
C GLU A 270 8.90 23.55 5.41
#